data_AF-A0A1I8IS64-F1
#
_entry.id   AF-A0A1I8IS64-F1
#
_cell.length_a   1.000
_cell.length_b   1.000
_cell.length_c   1.000
_cell.angle_alpha   90.00
_cell.angle_beta   90.00
_cell.angle_gamma   90.00
#
_symmetry.space_group_name_H-M   'P 1'
#
loop_
_entity.id
_entity.type
_entity.pdbx_description
1 polymer ?
#
loop_
_entity_poly.entity_id
_entity_poly.type
_entity_poly.pdbx_seq_one_letter_code
_entity_poly.pdbx_strand_id
1 'polypeptide(L)'
;MAISAAVNSEASSEHLDRLRRRYSEATSEYARLLERACAGRLAECQQLRLRLQSSSAESETAAAAAAADASDADTVRIDPDMAAWAEREARVSSVDVAVLALQDFDLETLLLCDKEDLSRAPIRGGAVVRLWQAILRHRASQQQQQQQQSSSEAPGNPGTEAQH
;
A
#
# COMPACT_ATOMS: atom_id res chain seq x y z
N MET A 1 35.79 -63.67 -3.44
CA MET A 1 35.43 -62.29 -3.82
C MET A 1 34.06 -61.81 -3.29
N ALA A 2 33.18 -62.66 -2.76
CA ALA A 2 31.84 -62.22 -2.30
C ALA A 2 31.85 -61.38 -1.00
N ILE A 3 32.84 -61.56 -0.13
CA ILE A 3 32.88 -60.91 1.20
C ILE A 3 33.15 -59.40 1.08
N SER A 4 34.01 -58.97 0.15
CA SER A 4 34.34 -57.55 -0.03
C SER A 4 33.16 -56.72 -0.56
N ALA A 5 32.24 -57.33 -1.33
CA ALA A 5 31.07 -56.63 -1.87
C ALA A 5 29.99 -56.39 -0.79
N ALA A 6 29.80 -57.37 0.10
CA ALA A 6 28.84 -57.25 1.22
C ALA A 6 29.27 -56.17 2.23
N VAL A 7 30.55 -56.14 2.60
CA VAL A 7 31.12 -55.14 3.52
C VAL A 7 31.03 -53.72 2.92
N ASN A 8 31.22 -53.58 1.60
CA ASN A 8 31.07 -52.28 0.92
C ASN A 8 29.61 -51.81 0.89
N SER A 9 28.66 -52.74 0.77
CA SER A 9 27.22 -52.45 0.78
C SER A 9 26.72 -52.05 2.17
N GLU A 10 27.19 -52.71 3.23
CA GLU A 10 26.87 -52.36 4.62
C GLU A 10 27.45 -51.00 5.01
N ALA A 11 28.73 -50.74 4.67
CA ALA A 11 29.36 -49.44 4.92
C ALA A 11 28.63 -48.29 4.20
N SER A 12 28.13 -48.55 2.99
CA SER A 12 27.32 -47.59 2.23
C SER A 12 25.93 -47.37 2.84
N SER A 13 25.29 -48.42 3.36
CA SER A 13 23.99 -48.32 4.04
C SER A 13 24.09 -47.51 5.33
N GLU A 14 25.10 -47.79 6.16
CA GLU A 14 25.34 -47.03 7.39
C GLU A 14 25.68 -45.56 7.15
N HIS A 15 26.35 -45.26 6.03
CA HIS A 15 26.63 -43.89 5.63
C HIS A 15 25.34 -43.15 5.23
N LEU A 16 24.48 -43.78 4.44
CA LEU A 16 23.17 -43.24 4.06
C LEU A 16 22.27 -43.02 5.28
N ASP A 17 22.25 -43.95 6.23
CA ASP A 17 21.46 -43.82 7.46
C ASP A 17 21.95 -42.68 8.37
N ARG A 18 23.27 -42.47 8.41
CA ARG A 18 23.87 -41.31 9.10
C ARG A 18 23.50 -40.01 8.42
N LEU A 19 23.55 -39.96 7.10
CA LEU A 19 23.17 -38.77 6.32
C LEU A 19 21.68 -38.44 6.52
N ARG A 20 20.82 -39.46 6.48
CA ARG A 20 19.38 -39.32 6.70
C ARG A 20 19.06 -38.80 8.10
N ARG A 21 19.74 -39.31 9.14
CA ARG A 21 19.61 -38.79 10.51
C ARG A 21 20.00 -37.32 10.62
N ARG A 22 21.17 -36.94 10.10
CA ARG A 22 21.62 -35.55 10.11
C ARG A 22 20.66 -34.62 9.37
N TYR A 23 20.13 -35.06 8.23
CA TYR A 23 19.14 -34.27 7.48
C TYR A 23 17.84 -34.11 8.27
N SER A 24 17.35 -35.19 8.90
CA SER A 24 16.16 -35.14 9.75
C SER A 24 16.35 -34.21 10.96
N GLU A 25 17.51 -34.28 11.62
CA GLU A 25 17.86 -33.43 12.75
C GLU A 25 17.89 -31.96 12.33
N ALA A 26 18.61 -31.63 11.25
CA ALA A 26 18.69 -30.27 10.72
C ALA A 26 17.32 -29.71 10.31
N THR A 27 16.47 -30.54 9.70
CA THR A 27 15.10 -30.14 9.32
C THR A 27 14.27 -29.85 10.56
N SER A 28 14.40 -30.66 11.61
CA SER A 28 13.68 -30.45 12.88
C SER A 28 14.14 -29.19 13.63
N GLU A 29 15.44 -28.89 13.61
CA GLU A 29 15.98 -27.66 14.18
C GLU A 29 15.50 -26.43 13.41
N TYR A 30 15.51 -26.48 12.08
CA TYR A 30 15.01 -25.40 11.24
C TYR A 30 13.52 -25.15 11.47
N ALA A 31 12.70 -26.21 11.58
CA ALA A 31 11.28 -26.10 11.91
C ALA A 31 11.05 -25.42 13.27
N ARG A 32 11.80 -25.80 14.31
CA ARG A 32 11.72 -25.17 15.64
C ARG A 32 12.12 -23.70 15.63
N LEU A 33 13.15 -23.34 14.87
CA LEU A 33 13.57 -21.95 14.71
C LEU A 33 12.48 -21.11 14.02
N LEU A 34 11.85 -21.65 12.97
CA LEU A 34 10.73 -21.00 12.31
C LEU A 34 9.53 -20.83 13.24
N GLU A 35 9.14 -21.86 13.98
CA GLU A 35 8.06 -21.78 14.96
C GLU A 35 8.31 -20.69 16.01
N ARG A 36 9.55 -20.64 16.54
CA ARG A 36 9.94 -19.61 17.51
C ARG A 36 9.90 -18.20 16.93
N ALA A 37 10.41 -18.01 15.71
CA ALA A 37 10.38 -16.72 15.03
C ALA A 37 8.94 -16.25 14.75
N CYS A 38 8.08 -17.16 14.28
CA CYS A 38 6.67 -16.90 14.04
C CYS A 38 5.94 -16.55 15.34
N ALA A 39 6.14 -17.31 16.41
CA ALA A 39 5.55 -17.03 17.72
C ALA A 39 5.98 -15.67 18.27
N GLY A 40 7.27 -15.32 18.14
CA GLY A 40 7.79 -14.01 18.55
C GLY A 40 7.12 -12.85 17.80
N ARG A 41 7.07 -12.91 16.47
CA ARG A 41 6.39 -11.86 15.69
C ARG A 41 4.89 -11.78 16.00
N LEU A 42 4.24 -12.91 16.26
CA LEU A 42 2.81 -12.93 16.56
C LEU A 42 2.52 -12.26 17.91
N ALA A 43 3.37 -12.49 18.91
CA ALA A 43 3.32 -11.78 20.19
C ALA A 43 3.58 -10.28 20.05
N GLU A 44 4.56 -9.87 19.23
CA GLU A 44 4.82 -8.46 18.92
C GLU A 44 3.60 -7.79 18.27
N CYS A 45 2.98 -8.44 17.27
CA CYS A 45 1.76 -7.93 16.64
C CYS A 45 0.60 -7.79 17.63
N GLN A 46 0.44 -8.74 18.56
CA GLN A 46 -0.58 -8.66 19.61
C GLN A 46 -0.30 -7.48 20.56
N GLN A 47 0.96 -7.30 20.97
CA GLN A 47 1.36 -6.19 21.84
C GLN A 47 1.15 -4.82 21.16
N LEU A 48 1.50 -4.70 19.88
CA LEU A 48 1.22 -3.49 19.10
C LEU A 48 -0.27 -3.22 18.99
N ARG A 49 -1.10 -4.25 18.77
CA ARG A 49 -2.55 -4.11 18.74
C ARG A 49 -3.11 -3.60 20.07
N LEU A 50 -2.64 -4.16 21.20
CA LEU A 50 -3.06 -3.69 22.53
C LEU A 50 -2.63 -2.24 22.78
N ARG A 51 -1.42 -1.86 22.38
CA ARG A 51 -0.94 -0.46 22.49
C ARG A 51 -1.76 0.51 21.66
N LEU A 52 -2.13 0.13 20.43
CA LEU A 52 -3.00 0.95 19.58
C LEU A 52 -4.40 1.08 20.16
N GLN A 53 -4.95 0.02 20.76
CA GLN A 53 -6.24 0.08 21.44
C GLN A 53 -6.19 0.99 22.67
N SER A 54 -5.13 0.91 23.48
CA SER A 54 -4.98 1.81 24.64
C SER A 54 -4.75 3.26 24.23
N SER A 55 -3.96 3.52 23.17
CA SER A 55 -3.77 4.89 22.67
C SER A 55 -5.04 5.47 22.05
N SER A 56 -5.89 4.63 21.43
CA SER A 56 -7.20 5.06 20.91
C SER A 56 -8.12 5.54 22.04
N ALA A 57 -8.13 4.84 23.19
CA ALA A 57 -8.93 5.24 24.34
C ALA A 57 -8.44 6.56 24.98
N GLU A 58 -7.12 6.79 25.00
CA GLU A 58 -6.52 8.06 25.45
C GLU A 58 -6.78 9.20 24.46
N SER A 59 -6.76 8.93 23.15
CA SER A 59 -7.15 9.92 22.13
C SER A 59 -8.65 10.21 22.11
N GLU A 60 -9.53 9.24 22.36
CA GLU A 60 -10.98 9.46 22.44
C GLU A 60 -11.37 10.31 23.65
N THR A 61 -10.66 10.17 24.78
CA THR A 61 -10.90 11.02 25.97
C THR A 61 -10.32 12.42 25.81
N ALA A 62 -9.17 12.58 25.15
CA ALA A 62 -8.63 13.89 24.79
C ALA A 62 -9.47 14.59 23.70
N ALA A 63 -9.98 13.85 22.71
CA ALA A 63 -10.88 14.36 21.67
C ALA A 63 -12.26 14.72 22.23
N ALA A 64 -12.79 13.98 23.22
CA ALA A 64 -14.02 14.35 23.91
C ALA A 64 -13.85 15.62 24.76
N ALA A 65 -12.69 15.82 25.39
CA ALA A 65 -12.36 17.05 26.10
C ALA A 65 -12.16 18.24 25.14
N ALA A 66 -11.55 18.03 23.98
CA ALA A 66 -11.42 19.04 22.92
C ALA A 66 -12.74 19.33 22.19
N ALA A 67 -13.62 18.33 22.02
CA ALA A 67 -14.95 18.50 21.40
C ALA A 67 -15.94 19.27 22.28
N ALA A 68 -15.74 19.27 23.60
CA ALA A 68 -16.47 20.15 24.51
C ALA A 68 -16.01 21.62 24.42
N ASP A 69 -14.78 21.87 23.95
CA ASP A 69 -14.19 23.20 23.74
C ASP A 69 -14.38 23.69 22.27
N ALA A 70 -14.58 22.79 21.32
CA ALA A 70 -14.80 23.04 19.89
C ALA A 70 -16.29 23.13 19.49
N SER A 71 -17.19 23.45 20.44
CA SER A 71 -18.60 23.75 20.11
C SER A 71 -18.77 25.08 19.35
N ASP A 72 -17.68 25.77 19.03
CA ASP A 72 -17.65 26.95 18.17
C ASP A 72 -16.42 26.86 17.25
N ALA A 73 -16.65 26.74 15.93
CA ALA A 73 -15.66 26.69 14.83
C ALA A 73 -14.79 25.42 14.68
N ASP A 74 -15.22 24.45 13.86
CA ASP A 74 -14.67 24.24 12.51
C ASP A 74 -15.46 23.13 11.79
N THR A 75 -16.38 23.51 10.91
CA THR A 75 -17.04 22.52 10.04
C THR A 75 -16.05 22.20 8.94
N VAL A 76 -15.39 21.04 9.02
CA VAL A 76 -14.47 20.52 8.00
C VAL A 76 -15.10 20.74 6.63
N ARG A 77 -14.55 21.69 5.86
CA ARG A 77 -15.02 22.00 4.52
C ARG A 77 -14.53 20.91 3.59
N ILE A 78 -15.39 19.93 3.32
CA ILE A 78 -15.14 18.91 2.32
C ILE A 78 -15.24 19.58 0.94
N ASP A 79 -14.17 19.51 0.15
CA ASP A 79 -14.21 19.87 -1.27
C ASP A 79 -15.18 18.91 -1.99
N PRO A 80 -16.31 19.41 -2.53
CA PRO A 80 -17.30 18.57 -3.19
C PRO A 80 -16.76 17.90 -4.46
N ASP A 81 -15.81 18.53 -5.15
CA ASP A 81 -15.24 17.99 -6.39
C ASP A 81 -14.27 16.86 -6.07
N MET A 82 -13.46 17.01 -5.01
CA MET A 82 -12.62 15.94 -4.48
C MET A 82 -13.47 14.75 -4.05
N ALA A 83 -14.54 14.99 -3.28
CA ALA A 83 -15.42 13.94 -2.78
C ALA A 83 -16.07 13.17 -3.94
N ALA A 84 -16.68 13.88 -4.88
CA ALA A 84 -17.34 13.28 -6.02
C ALA A 84 -16.36 12.48 -6.91
N TRP A 85 -15.15 13.00 -7.11
CA TRP A 85 -14.12 12.32 -7.89
C TRP A 85 -13.62 11.06 -7.17
N ALA A 86 -13.30 11.13 -5.88
CA ALA A 86 -12.79 10.00 -5.11
C ALA A 86 -13.82 8.86 -4.99
N GLU A 87 -15.10 9.19 -4.80
CA GLU A 87 -16.19 8.21 -4.78
C GLU A 87 -16.40 7.57 -6.15
N ARG A 88 -16.43 8.38 -7.22
CA ARG A 88 -16.70 7.90 -8.58
C ARG A 88 -15.54 7.10 -9.18
N GLU A 89 -14.33 7.66 -9.14
CA GLU A 89 -13.17 7.11 -9.85
C GLU A 89 -12.41 6.08 -9.01
N ALA A 90 -12.34 6.26 -7.70
CA ALA A 90 -11.57 5.41 -6.79
C ALA A 90 -12.43 4.54 -5.87
N ARG A 91 -13.78 4.68 -5.89
CA ARG A 91 -14.70 3.92 -5.02
C ARG A 91 -14.27 3.97 -3.56
N VAL A 92 -13.92 5.18 -3.12
CA VAL A 92 -13.52 5.47 -1.75
C VAL A 92 -14.78 5.69 -0.91
N SER A 93 -14.75 5.33 0.37
CA SER A 93 -15.90 5.51 1.25
C SER A 93 -16.00 6.96 1.71
N SER A 94 -17.21 7.43 2.05
CA SER A 94 -17.40 8.78 2.61
C SER A 94 -16.59 9.03 3.88
N VAL A 95 -16.30 7.98 4.65
CA VAL A 95 -15.41 8.05 5.83
C VAL A 95 -13.98 8.37 5.42
N ASP A 96 -13.44 7.66 4.43
CA ASP A 96 -12.08 7.92 3.93
C ASP A 96 -12.00 9.31 3.25
N VAL A 97 -13.07 9.77 2.58
CA VAL A 97 -13.19 11.12 2.01
C VAL A 97 -13.14 12.20 3.10
N ALA A 98 -13.87 12.02 4.20
CA ALA A 98 -13.82 12.93 5.34
C ALA A 98 -12.42 12.99 5.97
N VAL A 99 -11.72 11.85 6.02
CA VAL A 99 -10.32 11.79 6.49
C VAL A 99 -9.37 12.54 5.56
N LEU A 100 -9.56 12.46 4.25
CA LEU A 100 -8.78 13.25 3.29
C LEU A 100 -9.03 14.75 3.47
N ALA A 101 -10.28 15.17 3.63
CA ALA A 101 -10.63 16.56 3.89
C ALA A 101 -10.03 17.09 5.22
N LEU A 102 -9.96 16.25 6.26
CA LEU A 102 -9.29 16.55 7.53
C LEU A 102 -7.76 16.70 7.40
N GLN A 103 -7.18 16.29 6.28
CA GLN A 103 -5.75 16.45 5.96
C GLN A 103 -5.54 17.54 4.89
N ASP A 104 -6.52 18.42 4.70
CA ASP A 104 -6.49 19.53 3.74
C ASP A 104 -6.28 19.09 2.28
N PHE A 105 -6.68 17.86 1.94
CA PHE A 105 -6.76 17.46 0.53
C PHE A 105 -7.97 18.14 -0.14
N ASP A 106 -7.68 18.83 -1.23
CA ASP A 106 -8.63 19.20 -2.28
C ASP A 106 -8.40 18.33 -3.53
N LEU A 107 -9.20 18.53 -4.58
CA LEU A 107 -9.06 17.72 -5.79
C LEU A 107 -7.69 17.92 -6.47
N GLU A 108 -7.17 19.14 -6.47
CA GLU A 108 -5.90 19.47 -7.14
C GLU A 108 -4.72 18.79 -6.45
N THR A 109 -4.60 18.98 -5.14
CA THR A 109 -3.58 18.35 -4.28
C THR A 109 -3.68 16.83 -4.33
N LEU A 110 -4.89 16.26 -4.35
CA LEU A 110 -5.10 14.82 -4.49
C LEU A 110 -4.61 14.29 -5.84
N LEU A 111 -4.81 15.03 -6.93
CA LEU A 111 -4.38 14.61 -8.27
C LEU A 111 -2.86 14.80 -8.48
N LEU A 112 -2.21 15.65 -7.69
CA LEU A 112 -0.78 15.93 -7.74
C LEU A 112 0.06 15.12 -6.75
N CYS A 113 -0.54 14.60 -5.68
CA CYS A 113 0.19 13.89 -4.63
C CYS A 113 0.89 12.61 -5.12
N ASP A 114 1.92 12.20 -4.40
CA ASP A 114 2.58 10.93 -4.66
C ASP A 114 1.93 9.78 -3.85
N LYS A 115 2.46 8.56 -4.06
CA LYS A 115 1.95 7.40 -3.33
C LYS A 115 2.30 7.44 -1.84
N GLU A 116 3.41 8.08 -1.46
CA GLU A 116 3.83 8.18 -0.07
C GLU A 116 2.92 9.12 0.71
N ASP A 117 2.52 10.24 0.12
CA ASP A 117 1.57 11.19 0.69
C ASP A 117 0.24 10.51 1.03
N LEU A 118 -0.31 9.74 0.09
CA LEU A 118 -1.51 8.93 0.32
C LEU A 118 -1.30 7.85 1.39
N SER A 119 -0.09 7.32 1.52
CA SER A 119 0.24 6.29 2.52
C SER A 119 0.42 6.86 3.93
N ARG A 120 0.70 8.17 4.05
CA ARG A 120 0.75 8.90 5.32
C ARG A 120 -0.63 9.32 5.79
N ALA A 121 -1.59 9.52 4.87
CA ALA A 121 -2.97 9.77 5.22
C ALA A 121 -3.55 8.58 6.02
N PRO A 122 -4.32 8.82 7.11
CA PRO A 122 -4.87 7.76 7.95
C PRO A 122 -6.11 7.09 7.32
N ILE A 123 -6.02 6.74 6.03
CA ILE A 123 -7.03 6.02 5.27
C ILE A 123 -6.64 4.55 5.12
N ARG A 124 -7.64 3.70 4.84
CA ARG A 124 -7.39 2.25 4.70
C ARG A 124 -6.44 1.97 3.54
N GLY A 125 -5.48 1.05 3.71
CA GLY A 125 -4.53 0.70 2.64
C GLY A 125 -5.18 0.27 1.32
N GLY A 126 -6.36 -0.34 1.37
CA GLY A 126 -7.15 -0.64 0.16
C GLY A 126 -7.66 0.62 -0.55
N ALA A 127 -8.01 1.68 0.18
CA ALA A 127 -8.38 2.98 -0.39
C ALA A 127 -7.17 3.67 -1.03
N VAL A 128 -5.99 3.63 -0.37
CA VAL A 128 -4.71 4.13 -0.92
C VAL A 128 -4.44 3.53 -2.30
N VAL A 129 -4.56 2.20 -2.43
CA VAL A 129 -4.32 1.52 -3.71
C VAL A 129 -5.30 1.98 -4.79
N ARG A 130 -6.60 2.11 -4.47
CA ARG A 130 -7.61 2.52 -5.45
C ARG A 130 -7.44 3.99 -5.87
N LEU A 131 -7.17 4.88 -4.92
CA LEU A 131 -6.87 6.29 -5.19
C LEU A 131 -5.65 6.42 -6.09
N TRP A 132 -4.55 5.75 -5.74
CA TRP A 132 -3.34 5.79 -6.55
C TRP A 132 -3.56 5.31 -7.99
N GLN A 133 -4.32 4.22 -8.17
CA GLN A 133 -4.68 3.75 -9.51
C GLN A 133 -5.54 4.76 -10.27
N ALA A 134 -6.51 5.40 -9.62
CA ALA A 134 -7.36 6.41 -10.25
C ALA A 134 -6.55 7.64 -10.68
N ILE A 135 -5.64 8.11 -9.83
CA ILE A 135 -4.74 9.23 -10.12
C ILE A 135 -3.87 8.92 -11.34
N LEU A 136 -3.26 7.73 -11.39
CA LEU A 136 -2.44 7.31 -12.53
C LEU A 136 -3.24 7.28 -13.84
N ARG A 137 -4.48 6.78 -13.82
CA ARG A 137 -5.38 6.80 -14.98
C ARG A 137 -5.69 8.22 -15.42
N HIS A 138 -5.98 9.11 -14.48
CA HIS A 138 -6.25 10.52 -14.78
C HIS A 138 -5.06 11.20 -15.45
N ARG A 139 -3.85 11.01 -14.91
CA ARG A 139 -2.61 11.57 -15.49
C ARG A 139 -2.32 11.03 -16.88
N ALA A 140 -2.57 9.74 -17.13
CA ALA A 140 -2.40 9.15 -18.45
C ALA A 140 -3.37 9.74 -19.48
N SER A 141 -4.64 9.95 -19.11
CA SER A 141 -5.65 10.57 -19.98
C SER A 141 -5.32 12.04 -20.32
N GLN A 142 -4.80 12.80 -19.35
CA GLN A 142 -4.36 14.19 -19.55
C GLN A 142 -3.22 14.28 -20.59
N GLN A 143 -2.24 13.37 -20.52
CA GLN A 143 -1.12 13.33 -21.47
C GLN A 143 -1.58 13.01 -22.90
N GLN A 144 -2.55 12.12 -23.07
CA GLN A 144 -3.11 11.79 -24.38
C GLN A 144 -3.88 12.97 -24.99
N GLN A 145 -4.62 13.73 -24.20
CA GLN A 145 -5.34 14.91 -24.68
C GLN A 145 -4.38 16.02 -25.13
N GLN A 146 -3.29 16.26 -24.39
CA GLN A 146 -2.28 17.25 -24.78
C GLN A 146 -1.55 16.88 -26.09
N GLN A 147 -1.30 15.58 -26.33
CA GLN A 147 -0.71 15.11 -27.59
C GLN A 147 -1.67 15.27 -28.79
N GLN A 148 -2.98 15.07 -28.60
CA GLN A 148 -3.95 15.25 -29.68
C GLN A 148 -4.17 16.73 -30.04
N GLN A 149 -4.12 17.64 -29.07
CA GLN A 149 -4.26 19.09 -29.33
C GLN A 149 -3.03 19.66 -30.04
N SER A 150 -1.82 19.27 -29.62
CA SER A 150 -0.57 19.69 -30.30
C SER A 150 -0.42 19.14 -31.72
N SER A 151 -1.13 18.06 -32.06
CA SER A 151 -1.19 17.50 -33.42
C SER A 151 -2.18 18.22 -34.34
N SER A 152 -3.10 19.04 -33.79
CA SER A 152 -4.16 19.72 -34.55
C SER A 152 -3.80 21.15 -34.95
N GLU A 153 -2.76 21.76 -34.37
CA GLU A 153 -2.25 23.08 -34.76
C GLU A 153 -1.11 22.95 -35.79
N ALA A 154 -1.45 22.50 -37.01
CA ALA A 154 -0.62 22.78 -38.17
C ALA A 154 -1.07 24.11 -38.78
N PRO A 155 -0.19 25.13 -38.90
CA PRO A 155 -0.58 26.43 -39.43
C PRO A 155 -0.97 26.32 -40.90
N GLY A 156 -2.19 26.76 -41.21
CA GLY A 156 -2.63 27.06 -42.56
C GLY A 156 -1.67 28.06 -43.20
N ASN A 157 -1.20 27.73 -44.39
CA ASN A 157 -0.26 28.52 -45.17
C ASN A 157 -1.00 29.74 -45.77
N PRO A 158 -0.69 31.00 -45.40
CA PRO A 158 -1.18 32.16 -46.12
C PRO A 158 -0.06 32.64 -47.04
N GLY A 159 -0.11 32.30 -48.33
CA GLY A 159 0.96 32.74 -49.21
C GLY A 159 0.76 32.41 -50.67
N THR A 160 -0.12 33.13 -51.36
CA THR A 160 0.21 33.66 -52.69
C THR A 160 -0.70 34.84 -53.07
N GLU A 161 -0.47 36.01 -52.47
CA GLU A 161 -0.63 37.26 -53.22
C GLU A 161 0.76 37.60 -53.78
N ALA A 162 0.95 37.38 -55.08
CA ALA A 162 2.07 37.93 -55.83
C ALA A 162 1.52 38.54 -57.11
N GLN A 163 1.58 39.86 -57.12
CA GLN A 163 1.37 40.75 -58.26
C GLN A 163 2.21 40.30 -59.46
N HIS A 164 1.59 40.15 -60.64
CA HIS A 164 1.97 40.80 -61.90
C HIS A 164 1.01 40.41 -63.04
#